data_AF-A0A8H3V8R6-F1
#
_entry.id   AF-A0A8H3V8R6-F1
#
_cell.length_a   1.000
_cell.length_b   1.000
_cell.length_c   1.000
_cell.angle_alpha   90.00
_cell.angle_beta   90.00
_cell.angle_gamma   90.00
#
_symmetry.space_group_name_H-M   'P 1'
#
loop_
_entity.id
_entity.type
_entity.pdbx_description
1 polymer ?
#
loop_
_entity_poly.entity_id
_entity_poly.type
_entity_poly.pdbx_seq_one_letter_code
_entity_poly.pdbx_strand_id
1 'polypeptide(L)'
;MCSRTPSKKRIHLNFFENACTGSHMSPGQWRDPADKTSGKDPVTKSLGFGVTGSTSYLTPYILARTLSSLDHLTEGRVAWNVVTSWSKAAARALGADDVVPHDERYAIAHEYMDLVYKFWESSWADDAVVWDADKRIAFEPSKVRSIEHKGKYLKASTAAQTHPSPQRTPVIFQAGTSKMGREFGAQHAEAIYVGGLVPSQTAGSIAEIRAKAAARGRDPSSLKFFVGITPILGRTLEEARAKYERARENADVVGGLAQFSGYTGIDLARFPLDEVFELRDAPGDDSTHTFLENFNKATGNTEPWTPRRLGETMALGGFHPAPVGTPEMVADVFEEWINEADVDGFNIAYVTSPGTFEDVVFLLRPELVKRGLMWEEYDFPGGTLRENLYGVEGQKHLREDHYGHKFKFGSGFEGDTIETFKALEKVYADDSKGGKLNDAKINGAKRKRSDCQAQDK
;
A
#
# COMPACT_ATOMS: atom_id res chain seq x y z
N MET A 1 -8.07 -4.87 -39.73
CA MET A 1 -7.84 -4.79 -38.27
C MET A 1 -6.37 -4.48 -38.08
N CYS A 2 -6.02 -3.23 -37.77
CA CYS A 2 -4.65 -2.87 -37.46
C CYS A 2 -4.30 -3.50 -36.11
N SER A 3 -3.43 -4.51 -36.08
CA SER A 3 -2.89 -5.03 -34.82
C SER A 3 -2.05 -3.93 -34.19
N ARG A 4 -2.65 -3.16 -33.27
CA ARG A 4 -1.90 -2.37 -32.32
C ARG A 4 -0.99 -3.35 -31.58
N THR A 5 0.32 -3.23 -31.79
CA THR A 5 1.32 -3.79 -30.89
C THR A 5 0.87 -3.44 -29.46
N PRO A 6 0.80 -4.40 -28.52
CA PRO A 6 0.45 -4.09 -27.14
C PRO A 6 1.38 -2.97 -26.67
N SER A 7 0.82 -1.85 -26.18
CA SER A 7 1.63 -0.78 -25.61
C SER A 7 2.44 -1.35 -24.45
N LYS A 8 3.73 -0.99 -24.34
CA LYS A 8 4.54 -1.34 -23.17
C LYS A 8 3.80 -0.96 -21.88
N LYS A 9 3.93 -1.79 -20.84
CA LYS A 9 3.38 -1.51 -19.52
C LYS A 9 3.99 -0.21 -19.00
N ARG A 10 3.15 0.77 -18.65
CA ARG A 10 3.59 2.03 -18.05
C ARG A 10 3.64 1.89 -16.53
N ILE A 11 4.57 2.58 -15.90
CA ILE A 11 4.77 2.57 -14.46
C ILE A 11 4.31 3.86 -13.78
N HIS A 12 3.99 3.71 -12.50
CA HIS A 12 3.69 4.82 -11.58
C HIS A 12 4.86 5.02 -10.60
N LEU A 13 5.20 6.27 -10.31
CA LEU A 13 6.20 6.63 -9.31
C LEU A 13 5.50 7.25 -8.10
N ASN A 14 5.73 6.68 -6.92
CA ASN A 14 5.27 7.22 -5.64
C ASN A 14 6.48 7.79 -4.90
N PHE A 15 6.50 9.10 -4.66
CA PHE A 15 7.54 9.71 -3.84
C PHE A 15 7.16 9.58 -2.36
N PHE A 16 7.97 8.86 -1.60
CA PHE A 16 7.75 8.68 -0.17
C PHE A 16 8.44 9.79 0.60
N GLU A 17 7.66 10.59 1.31
CA GLU A 17 8.21 11.33 2.44
C GLU A 17 7.87 10.60 3.73
N ASN A 18 8.90 10.26 4.49
CA ASN A 18 8.75 9.65 5.79
C ASN A 18 8.36 10.71 6.82
N ALA A 19 7.06 10.85 7.09
CA ALA A 19 6.57 11.67 8.21
C ALA A 19 6.47 10.90 9.54
N CYS A 20 6.86 9.61 9.58
CA CYS A 20 6.67 8.78 10.77
C CYS A 20 7.80 7.76 10.99
N THR A 21 8.60 7.94 12.05
CA THR A 21 9.17 6.82 12.78
C THR A 21 8.11 6.30 13.75
N GLY A 22 7.51 5.13 13.51
CA GLY A 22 6.72 4.43 14.54
C GLY A 22 5.22 4.20 14.33
N SER A 23 4.66 4.41 13.13
CA SER A 23 3.23 4.25 12.81
C SER A 23 2.31 5.33 13.41
N HIS A 24 1.24 5.66 12.68
CA HIS A 24 0.14 6.62 12.94
C HIS A 24 0.25 7.97 12.23
N MET A 25 -0.90 8.40 11.68
CA MET A 25 -1.06 9.59 10.86
C MET A 25 -0.45 10.81 11.56
N SER A 26 0.70 11.26 11.06
CA SER A 26 1.30 12.54 11.43
C SER A 26 1.41 13.44 10.20
N PRO A 27 0.28 13.81 9.56
CA PRO A 27 0.32 14.81 8.50
C PRO A 27 0.74 16.14 9.15
N GLY A 28 1.99 16.57 8.96
CA GLY A 28 2.42 17.87 9.50
C GLY A 28 3.89 18.10 9.81
N GLN A 29 4.81 17.14 9.60
CA GLN A 29 6.25 17.43 9.78
C GLN A 29 6.84 18.33 8.68
N TRP A 30 6.04 18.72 7.70
CA TRP A 30 6.41 19.52 6.52
C TRP A 30 6.50 21.03 6.73
N ARG A 31 6.79 21.50 7.94
CA ARG A 31 6.90 22.94 8.17
C ARG A 31 8.34 23.34 8.43
N ASP A 32 8.93 24.01 7.44
CA ASP A 32 9.95 25.02 7.73
C ASP A 32 9.28 26.08 8.64
N PRO A 33 9.75 26.28 9.88
CA PRO A 33 9.21 27.30 10.77
C PRO A 33 9.19 28.72 10.15
N ALA A 34 10.01 28.97 9.13
CA ALA A 34 10.09 30.22 8.39
C ALA A 34 9.02 30.39 7.29
N ASP A 35 8.31 29.33 6.89
CA ASP A 35 7.25 29.44 5.88
C ASP A 35 6.04 30.20 6.45
N LYS A 36 5.82 31.38 5.86
CA LYS A 36 4.76 32.36 6.16
C LYS A 36 3.89 32.68 4.94
N THR A 37 3.94 31.86 3.89
CA THR A 37 3.18 32.14 2.67
C THR A 37 1.66 32.08 2.92
N SER A 38 0.97 33.15 2.54
CA SER A 38 -0.48 33.34 2.77
C SER A 38 -1.37 32.81 1.63
N GLY A 39 -0.78 32.31 0.55
CA GLY A 39 -1.47 31.78 -0.63
C GLY A 39 -1.29 30.29 -0.74
N LYS A 40 -2.14 29.51 -0.07
CA LYS A 40 -2.20 28.05 -0.24
C LYS A 40 -3.18 27.71 -1.35
N ASP A 41 -2.89 28.16 -2.56
CA ASP A 41 -3.50 27.56 -3.75
C ASP A 41 -3.18 26.06 -3.76
N PRO A 42 -4.04 25.19 -4.28
CA PRO A 42 -3.66 23.80 -4.54
C PRO A 42 -2.57 23.81 -5.61
N VAL A 43 -1.30 23.77 -5.16
CA VAL A 43 -0.10 23.83 -6.03
C VAL A 43 -0.06 22.67 -7.04
N THR A 44 -0.93 21.66 -6.87
CA THR A 44 -1.01 20.48 -7.72
C THR A 44 -2.44 20.19 -8.18
N LYS A 45 -2.58 19.79 -9.45
CA LYS A 45 -3.85 19.42 -10.09
C LYS A 45 -4.10 17.92 -10.19
N SER A 46 -3.05 17.12 -10.36
CA SER A 46 -3.15 15.67 -10.62
C SER A 46 -2.35 14.80 -9.65
N LEU A 47 -1.53 15.41 -8.77
CA LEU A 47 -0.71 14.66 -7.82
C LEU A 47 -1.61 13.97 -6.78
N GLY A 48 -1.42 12.66 -6.61
CA GLY A 48 -2.08 11.86 -5.58
C GLY A 48 -1.37 11.95 -4.22
N PHE A 49 -2.12 11.80 -3.14
CA PHE A 49 -1.62 11.84 -1.77
C PHE A 49 -1.94 10.54 -1.03
N GLY A 50 -0.92 9.69 -0.85
CA GLY A 50 -1.02 8.47 -0.05
C GLY A 50 -0.83 8.75 1.44
N VAL A 51 -1.83 8.45 2.26
CA VAL A 51 -1.77 8.64 3.71
C VAL A 51 -1.81 7.28 4.40
N THR A 52 -0.84 7.00 5.26
CA THR A 52 -0.81 5.75 6.03
C THR A 52 -1.65 5.86 7.30
N GLY A 53 -2.74 5.09 7.38
CA GLY A 53 -3.66 5.07 8.51
C GLY A 53 -3.80 3.67 9.09
N SER A 54 -3.70 3.54 10.42
CA SER A 54 -3.79 2.23 11.06
C SER A 54 -5.20 1.87 11.51
N THR A 55 -5.62 0.64 11.17
CA THR A 55 -6.89 0.04 11.63
C THR A 55 -6.85 -0.41 13.09
N SER A 56 -5.68 -0.46 13.72
CA SER A 56 -5.55 -0.95 15.10
C SER A 56 -5.87 0.09 16.17
N TYR A 57 -5.82 1.38 15.84
CA TYR A 57 -5.95 2.42 16.86
C TYR A 57 -6.78 3.62 16.45
N LEU A 58 -6.89 3.93 15.15
CA LEU A 58 -7.78 5.00 14.70
C LEU A 58 -9.21 4.48 14.69
N THR A 59 -10.14 5.20 15.33
CA THR A 59 -11.56 4.82 15.28
C THR A 59 -12.09 4.89 13.84
N PRO A 60 -12.81 3.87 13.32
CA PRO A 60 -13.31 3.82 11.94
C PRO A 60 -14.10 5.05 11.51
N TYR A 61 -14.97 5.56 12.39
CA TYR A 61 -15.79 6.74 12.10
C TYR A 61 -14.95 8.01 11.87
N ILE A 62 -13.93 8.22 12.70
CA ILE A 62 -13.05 9.39 12.58
C ILE A 62 -12.16 9.26 11.35
N LEU A 63 -11.64 8.06 11.06
CA LEU A 63 -10.87 7.81 9.84
C LEU A 63 -11.73 8.05 8.59
N ALA A 64 -12.92 7.46 8.53
CA ALA A 64 -13.82 7.56 7.39
C ALA A 64 -14.13 9.03 7.05
N ARG A 65 -14.50 9.81 8.06
CA ARG A 65 -14.72 11.26 7.90
C ARG A 65 -13.46 12.00 7.43
N THR A 66 -12.32 11.72 8.04
CA THR A 66 -11.07 12.41 7.74
C THR A 66 -10.66 12.19 6.29
N LEU A 67 -10.72 10.93 5.83
CA LEU A 67 -10.39 10.59 4.45
C LEU A 67 -11.42 11.10 3.45
N SER A 68 -12.73 11.08 3.76
CA SER A 68 -13.75 11.72 2.89
C SER A 68 -13.57 13.23 2.80
N SER A 69 -13.16 13.88 3.89
CA SER A 69 -12.87 15.32 3.89
C SER A 69 -11.65 15.63 3.02
N LEU A 70 -10.58 14.83 3.13
CA LEU A 70 -9.41 14.94 2.26
C LEU A 70 -9.77 14.64 0.80
N ASP A 71 -10.65 13.68 0.54
CA ASP A 71 -11.10 13.34 -0.81
C ASP A 71 -11.87 14.50 -1.45
N HIS A 72 -12.74 15.20 -0.70
CA HIS A 72 -13.36 16.45 -1.15
C HIS A 72 -12.34 17.56 -1.39
N LEU A 73 -11.47 17.83 -0.41
CA LEU A 73 -10.49 18.92 -0.46
C LEU A 73 -9.45 18.74 -1.58
N THR A 74 -9.16 17.50 -1.93
CA THR A 74 -8.19 17.17 -2.98
C THR A 74 -8.86 16.85 -4.32
N GLU A 75 -10.18 16.98 -4.42
CA GLU A 75 -10.95 16.64 -5.63
C GLU A 75 -10.73 15.18 -6.09
N GLY A 76 -10.68 14.25 -5.14
CA GLY A 76 -10.55 12.83 -5.44
C GLY A 76 -9.11 12.35 -5.60
N ARG A 77 -8.13 12.98 -4.93
CA ARG A 77 -6.70 12.63 -5.10
C ARG A 77 -6.06 11.96 -3.90
N VAL A 78 -6.86 11.48 -2.94
CA VAL A 78 -6.34 10.79 -1.74
C VAL A 78 -6.31 9.27 -1.92
N ALA A 79 -5.25 8.65 -1.42
CA ALA A 79 -5.14 7.22 -1.19
C ALA A 79 -4.93 6.94 0.31
N TRP A 80 -5.43 5.79 0.77
CA TRP A 80 -5.19 5.31 2.12
C TRP A 80 -4.34 4.04 2.07
N ASN A 81 -3.13 4.10 2.64
CA ASN A 81 -2.33 2.93 2.93
C ASN A 81 -2.79 2.30 4.26
N VAL A 82 -3.46 1.16 4.16
CA VAL A 82 -4.05 0.42 5.27
C VAL A 82 -2.97 -0.39 5.99
N VAL A 83 -2.77 -0.13 7.29
CA VAL A 83 -1.80 -0.86 8.11
C VAL A 83 -2.38 -1.35 9.42
N THR A 84 -1.97 -2.55 9.85
CA THR A 84 -2.39 -3.14 11.13
C THR A 84 -1.44 -2.83 12.28
N SER A 85 -0.40 -2.03 12.04
CA SER A 85 0.64 -1.72 13.02
C SER A 85 1.35 -2.94 13.63
N TRP A 86 2.47 -2.68 14.29
CA TRP A 86 3.28 -3.72 14.91
C TRP A 86 4.08 -3.22 16.13
N SER A 87 4.17 -1.91 16.32
CA SER A 87 5.00 -1.29 17.36
C SER A 87 4.36 -1.38 18.75
N LYS A 88 5.06 -2.02 19.69
CA LYS A 88 4.69 -2.03 21.12
C LYS A 88 4.74 -0.65 21.74
N ALA A 89 5.64 0.22 21.28
CA ALA A 89 5.71 1.60 21.75
C ALA A 89 4.45 2.38 21.37
N ALA A 90 3.98 2.19 20.14
CA ALA A 90 2.77 2.85 19.66
C ALA A 90 1.51 2.33 20.39
N ALA A 91 1.43 1.02 20.64
CA ALA A 91 0.36 0.44 21.46
C ALA A 91 0.27 1.11 22.84
N ARG A 92 1.40 1.22 23.55
CA ARG A 92 1.48 1.87 24.86
C ARG A 92 1.14 3.35 24.80
N ALA A 93 1.60 4.06 23.77
CA ALA A 93 1.29 5.48 23.57
C ALA A 93 -0.22 5.74 23.37
N LEU A 94 -0.95 4.74 22.86
CA LEU A 94 -2.40 4.80 22.61
C LEU A 94 -3.23 4.08 23.69
N GLY A 95 -2.60 3.76 24.83
CA GLY A 95 -3.27 3.23 26.02
C GLY A 95 -3.51 1.72 26.03
N ALA A 96 -2.87 0.96 25.13
CA ALA A 96 -2.90 -0.51 25.16
C ALA A 96 -1.63 -1.08 25.81
N ASP A 97 -1.76 -2.19 26.55
CA ASP A 97 -0.62 -2.83 27.23
C ASP A 97 0.36 -3.49 26.25
N ASP A 98 -0.16 -4.13 25.20
CA ASP A 98 0.63 -4.74 24.14
C ASP A 98 -0.12 -4.69 22.79
N VAL A 99 0.56 -5.09 21.73
CA VAL A 99 0.01 -5.19 20.38
C VAL A 99 -0.85 -6.44 20.28
N VAL A 100 -2.07 -6.30 19.74
CA VAL A 100 -2.97 -7.43 19.44
C VAL A 100 -2.24 -8.48 18.57
N PRO A 101 -2.44 -9.80 18.76
CA PRO A 101 -1.78 -10.84 17.96
C PRO A 101 -1.94 -10.66 16.45
N HIS A 102 -0.89 -10.93 15.68
CA HIS A 102 -0.78 -10.59 14.24
C HIS A 102 -2.02 -10.99 13.40
N ASP A 103 -2.45 -12.26 13.46
CA ASP A 103 -3.59 -12.73 12.66
C ASP A 103 -4.92 -12.14 13.12
N GLU A 104 -5.05 -11.89 14.42
CA GLU A 104 -6.22 -11.21 14.98
C GLU A 104 -6.28 -9.75 14.54
N ARG A 105 -5.14 -9.06 14.39
CA ARG A 105 -5.11 -7.70 13.81
C ARG A 105 -5.68 -7.67 12.40
N TYR A 106 -5.41 -8.69 11.58
CA TYR A 106 -6.00 -8.77 10.24
C TYR A 106 -7.49 -9.12 10.26
N ALA A 107 -7.95 -9.92 11.23
CA ALA A 107 -9.39 -10.15 11.42
C ALA A 107 -10.12 -8.86 11.84
N ILE A 108 -9.54 -8.08 12.76
CA ILE A 108 -10.06 -6.76 13.14
C ILE A 108 -10.03 -5.82 11.93
N ALA A 109 -8.93 -5.79 11.18
CA ALA A 109 -8.80 -4.95 9.99
C ALA A 109 -9.83 -5.30 8.91
N HIS A 110 -10.17 -6.58 8.73
CA HIS A 110 -11.22 -6.99 7.80
C HIS A 110 -12.58 -6.40 8.20
N GLU A 111 -12.98 -6.56 9.47
CA GLU A 111 -14.22 -5.98 9.98
C GLU A 111 -14.19 -4.43 9.97
N TYR A 112 -13.01 -3.84 10.17
CA TYR A 112 -12.78 -2.41 10.02
C TYR A 112 -13.08 -1.94 8.60
N MET A 113 -12.58 -2.67 7.59
CA MET A 113 -12.85 -2.38 6.18
C MET A 113 -14.34 -2.43 5.89
N ASP A 114 -15.04 -3.46 6.35
CA ASP A 114 -16.50 -3.56 6.20
C ASP A 114 -17.21 -2.31 6.76
N LEU A 115 -16.82 -1.86 7.95
CA LEU A 115 -17.41 -0.70 8.58
C LEU A 115 -17.12 0.62 7.82
N VAL A 116 -15.88 0.84 7.36
CA VAL A 116 -15.59 2.06 6.57
C VAL A 116 -16.22 2.03 5.18
N TYR A 117 -16.32 0.87 4.53
CA TYR A 117 -17.09 0.75 3.29
C TYR A 117 -18.57 1.05 3.54
N LYS A 118 -19.16 0.60 4.66
CA LYS A 118 -20.54 1.00 5.02
C LYS A 118 -20.65 2.53 5.16
N PHE A 119 -19.68 3.19 5.78
CA PHE A 119 -19.71 4.65 5.87
C PHE A 119 -19.60 5.32 4.48
N TRP A 120 -18.66 4.92 3.63
CA TRP A 120 -18.39 5.57 2.34
C TRP A 120 -19.40 5.20 1.23
N GLU A 121 -19.83 3.95 1.19
CA GLU A 121 -20.60 3.39 0.08
C GLU A 121 -22.08 3.15 0.45
N SER A 122 -22.36 2.79 1.71
CA SER A 122 -23.73 2.41 2.11
C SER A 122 -24.57 3.55 2.66
N SER A 123 -24.00 4.54 3.34
CA SER A 123 -24.78 5.49 4.15
C SER A 123 -25.51 6.55 3.32
N TRP A 124 -24.97 6.93 2.16
CA TRP A 124 -25.53 7.96 1.29
C TRP A 124 -25.64 7.47 -0.17
N ALA A 125 -26.79 7.65 -0.82
CA ALA A 125 -26.96 7.36 -2.25
C ALA A 125 -26.15 8.34 -3.12
N ASP A 126 -25.86 7.97 -4.37
CA ASP A 126 -25.08 8.80 -5.30
C ASP A 126 -25.72 10.16 -5.57
N ASP A 127 -27.05 10.19 -5.63
CA ASP A 127 -27.87 11.36 -5.92
C ASP A 127 -28.59 11.89 -4.66
N ALA A 128 -27.96 11.70 -3.49
CA ALA A 128 -28.44 12.23 -2.21
C ALA A 128 -28.21 13.75 -2.09
N VAL A 129 -27.26 14.32 -2.82
CA VAL A 129 -26.92 15.75 -2.78
C VAL A 129 -27.66 16.49 -3.88
N VAL A 130 -28.46 17.49 -3.51
CA VAL A 130 -29.34 18.21 -4.46
C VAL A 130 -29.07 19.72 -4.54
N TRP A 131 -28.58 20.34 -3.46
CA TRP A 131 -28.30 21.79 -3.39
C TRP A 131 -29.42 22.68 -3.95
N ASP A 132 -30.67 22.42 -3.55
CA ASP A 132 -31.85 23.14 -4.03
C ASP A 132 -32.20 24.30 -3.09
N ALA A 133 -31.85 25.52 -3.51
CA ALA A 133 -32.09 26.74 -2.73
C ALA A 133 -33.59 27.11 -2.66
N ASP A 134 -34.36 26.84 -3.71
CA ASP A 134 -35.78 27.17 -3.79
C ASP A 134 -36.60 26.27 -2.85
N LYS A 135 -36.30 24.97 -2.86
CA LYS A 135 -36.90 23.99 -1.93
C LYS A 135 -36.28 24.03 -0.54
N ARG A 136 -35.15 24.73 -0.37
CA ARG A 136 -34.34 24.80 0.87
C ARG A 136 -33.87 23.42 1.34
N ILE A 137 -33.47 22.57 0.40
CA ILE A 137 -32.99 21.22 0.67
C ILE A 137 -31.58 21.08 0.10
N ALA A 138 -30.60 20.77 0.96
CA ALA A 138 -29.25 20.44 0.51
C ALA A 138 -29.12 18.95 0.15
N PHE A 139 -29.81 18.08 0.90
CA PHE A 139 -29.74 16.63 0.80
C PHE A 139 -31.12 15.99 0.83
N GLU A 140 -31.37 14.99 -0.01
CA GLU A 140 -32.61 14.22 -0.04
C GLU A 140 -32.66 13.25 1.17
N PRO A 141 -33.55 13.45 2.15
CA PRO A 141 -33.54 12.66 3.39
C PRO A 141 -33.78 11.17 3.18
N SER A 142 -34.59 10.79 2.18
CA SER A 142 -34.84 9.36 1.86
C SER A 142 -33.62 8.63 1.30
N LYS A 143 -32.57 9.37 0.93
CA LYS A 143 -31.32 8.87 0.34
C LYS A 143 -30.14 8.91 1.30
N VAL A 144 -30.40 9.22 2.57
CA VAL A 144 -29.43 9.19 3.66
C VAL A 144 -29.92 8.20 4.70
N ARG A 145 -29.10 7.22 5.03
CA ARG A 145 -29.44 6.20 6.04
C ARG A 145 -28.32 6.03 7.05
N SER A 146 -28.73 5.81 8.29
CA SER A 146 -27.85 5.27 9.32
C SER A 146 -27.41 3.86 8.91
N ILE A 147 -26.16 3.55 9.20
CA ILE A 147 -25.66 2.18 9.13
C ILE A 147 -25.76 1.55 10.51
N GLU A 148 -26.10 0.27 10.55
CA GLU A 148 -26.04 -0.56 11.75
C GLU A 148 -24.93 -1.59 11.53
N HIS A 149 -23.87 -1.52 12.33
CA HIS A 149 -22.79 -2.48 12.30
C HIS A 149 -22.67 -3.13 13.68
N LYS A 150 -22.87 -4.45 13.74
CA LYS A 150 -22.81 -5.27 14.95
C LYS A 150 -21.85 -6.43 14.72
N GLY A 151 -20.58 -6.11 14.54
CA GLY A 151 -19.53 -7.09 14.32
C GLY A 151 -18.98 -7.66 15.63
N LYS A 152 -17.95 -8.50 15.52
CA LYS A 152 -17.30 -9.13 16.67
C LYS A 152 -16.45 -8.12 17.43
N TYR A 153 -15.75 -7.24 16.71
CA TYR A 153 -14.77 -6.32 17.27
C TYR A 153 -15.29 -4.88 17.35
N LEU A 154 -16.17 -4.49 16.43
CA LEU A 154 -16.60 -3.13 16.18
C LEU A 154 -18.13 -3.05 16.21
N LYS A 155 -18.62 -1.93 16.73
CA LYS A 155 -20.04 -1.59 16.76
C LYS A 155 -20.22 -0.14 16.36
N ALA A 156 -21.20 0.12 15.49
CA ALA A 156 -21.56 1.46 15.10
C ALA A 156 -23.05 1.53 14.75
N SER A 157 -23.70 2.63 15.12
CA SER A 157 -25.09 2.92 14.81
C SER A 157 -25.18 4.42 14.54
N THR A 158 -24.97 4.81 13.29
CA THR A 158 -24.98 6.21 12.85
C THR A 158 -24.95 6.31 11.33
N ALA A 159 -25.35 7.44 10.76
CA ALA A 159 -25.02 7.79 9.38
C ALA A 159 -23.56 8.26 9.28
N ALA A 160 -22.97 8.14 8.08
CA ALA A 160 -21.69 8.76 7.76
C ALA A 160 -21.82 10.29 7.83
N GLN A 161 -20.76 10.95 8.32
CA GLN A 161 -20.81 12.39 8.58
C GLN A 161 -20.74 13.26 7.32
N THR A 162 -20.18 12.73 6.23
CA THR A 162 -19.98 13.46 4.97
C THR A 162 -20.87 12.89 3.88
N HIS A 163 -21.38 13.74 3.01
CA HIS A 163 -21.98 13.30 1.74
C HIS A 163 -20.91 12.68 0.82
N PRO A 164 -21.31 11.94 -0.24
CA PRO A 164 -20.38 11.27 -1.15
C PRO A 164 -19.30 12.22 -1.67
N SER A 165 -18.04 11.79 -1.55
CA SER A 165 -16.86 12.47 -2.11
C SER A 165 -16.53 11.97 -3.51
N PRO A 166 -15.66 12.66 -4.29
CA PRO A 166 -15.41 12.31 -5.69
C PRO A 166 -15.03 10.85 -5.94
N GLN A 167 -14.28 10.21 -5.02
CA GLN A 167 -13.94 8.79 -5.09
C GLN A 167 -14.82 7.90 -4.19
N ARG A 168 -15.62 8.49 -3.29
CA ARG A 168 -16.23 7.87 -2.10
C ARG A 168 -15.18 7.19 -1.21
N THR A 169 -14.84 5.95 -1.54
CA THR A 169 -13.71 5.24 -0.95
C THR A 169 -12.40 5.75 -1.55
N PRO A 170 -11.41 6.22 -0.75
CA PRO A 170 -10.09 6.60 -1.25
C PRO A 170 -9.38 5.40 -1.90
N VAL A 171 -8.38 5.63 -2.75
CA VAL A 171 -7.61 4.51 -3.33
C VAL A 171 -6.95 3.68 -2.24
N ILE A 172 -7.17 2.37 -2.23
CA ILE A 172 -6.69 1.50 -1.16
C ILE A 172 -5.29 0.96 -1.45
N PHE A 173 -4.32 1.47 -0.71
CA PHE A 173 -2.97 0.92 -0.63
C PHE A 173 -2.86 -0.08 0.53
N GLN A 174 -1.95 -1.04 0.41
CA GLN A 174 -1.63 -1.99 1.47
C GLN A 174 -0.15 -2.42 1.36
N ALA A 175 0.48 -2.87 2.44
CA ALA A 175 1.91 -3.25 2.44
C ALA A 175 2.23 -4.58 3.16
N GLY A 176 1.21 -5.32 3.60
CA GLY A 176 1.37 -6.54 4.38
C GLY A 176 1.68 -7.75 3.49
N THR A 177 2.89 -8.29 3.61
CA THR A 177 3.39 -9.41 2.81
C THR A 177 3.30 -10.77 3.50
N SER A 178 2.86 -10.82 4.76
CA SER A 178 2.57 -12.07 5.49
C SER A 178 1.39 -12.81 4.85
N LYS A 179 1.20 -14.10 5.19
CA LYS A 179 0.10 -14.91 4.62
C LYS A 179 -1.27 -14.22 4.72
N MET A 180 -1.63 -13.74 5.91
CA MET A 180 -2.87 -12.98 6.14
C MET A 180 -2.86 -11.61 5.46
N GLY A 181 -1.70 -10.97 5.38
CA GLY A 181 -1.52 -9.72 4.61
C GLY A 181 -1.82 -9.89 3.13
N ARG A 182 -1.36 -10.99 2.52
CA ARG A 182 -1.63 -11.33 1.11
C ARG A 182 -3.10 -11.59 0.86
N GLU A 183 -3.78 -12.32 1.74
CA GLU A 183 -5.24 -12.54 1.62
C GLU A 183 -6.02 -11.23 1.75
N PHE A 184 -5.63 -10.39 2.71
CA PHE A 184 -6.23 -9.07 2.90
C PHE A 184 -6.01 -8.16 1.68
N GLY A 185 -4.78 -8.09 1.16
CA GLY A 185 -4.43 -7.31 -0.02
C GLY A 185 -5.16 -7.79 -1.28
N ALA A 186 -5.21 -9.11 -1.50
CA ALA A 186 -5.94 -9.69 -2.62
C ALA A 186 -7.44 -9.31 -2.62
N GLN A 187 -8.03 -9.11 -1.44
CA GLN A 187 -9.44 -8.74 -1.32
C GLN A 187 -9.70 -7.24 -1.41
N HIS A 188 -8.87 -6.41 -0.77
CA HIS A 188 -9.18 -4.99 -0.52
C HIS A 188 -8.24 -4.00 -1.21
N ALA A 189 -7.04 -4.39 -1.59
CA ALA A 189 -6.09 -3.44 -2.14
C ALA A 189 -6.43 -3.10 -3.59
N GLU A 190 -6.10 -1.89 -4.00
CA GLU A 190 -5.99 -1.45 -5.39
C GLU A 190 -4.51 -1.29 -5.76
N ALA A 191 -3.67 -0.96 -4.77
CA ALA A 191 -2.23 -0.93 -4.87
C ALA A 191 -1.56 -1.63 -3.68
N ILE A 192 -0.45 -2.32 -3.92
CA ILE A 192 0.30 -3.07 -2.91
C ILE A 192 1.76 -2.65 -2.96
N TYR A 193 2.27 -2.18 -1.83
CA TYR A 193 3.69 -2.03 -1.61
C TYR A 193 4.30 -3.41 -1.27
N VAL A 194 5.27 -3.83 -2.07
CA VAL A 194 6.05 -5.04 -1.88
C VAL A 194 7.51 -4.71 -1.60
N GLY A 195 8.10 -5.45 -0.67
CA GLY A 195 9.54 -5.41 -0.42
C GLY A 195 10.27 -6.51 -1.19
N GLY A 196 11.55 -6.30 -1.44
CA GLY A 196 12.45 -7.25 -2.09
C GLY A 196 13.65 -6.52 -2.69
N LEU A 197 14.76 -7.22 -2.85
CA LEU A 197 16.03 -6.64 -3.30
C LEU A 197 16.32 -6.89 -4.78
N VAL A 198 15.83 -8.01 -5.31
CA VAL A 198 15.95 -8.40 -6.72
C VAL A 198 14.61 -8.93 -7.22
N PRO A 199 14.31 -8.83 -8.54
CA PRO A 199 13.01 -9.20 -9.08
C PRO A 199 12.56 -10.64 -8.74
N SER A 200 13.51 -11.58 -8.75
CA SER A 200 13.24 -13.00 -8.46
C SER A 200 12.72 -13.27 -7.03
N GLN A 201 12.97 -12.36 -6.07
CA GLN A 201 12.42 -12.48 -4.71
C GLN A 201 10.94 -12.09 -4.62
N THR A 202 10.47 -11.20 -5.50
CA THR A 202 9.11 -10.64 -5.43
C THR A 202 8.15 -11.26 -6.43
N ALA A 203 8.65 -11.70 -7.59
CA ALA A 203 7.84 -12.20 -8.70
C ALA A 203 6.82 -13.27 -8.26
N GLY A 204 7.27 -14.26 -7.48
CA GLY A 204 6.40 -15.33 -6.98
C GLY A 204 5.29 -14.81 -6.05
N SER A 205 5.60 -13.85 -5.18
CA SER A 205 4.61 -13.26 -4.26
C SER A 205 3.57 -12.42 -5.01
N ILE A 206 4.00 -11.66 -6.03
CA ILE A 206 3.10 -10.86 -6.88
C ILE A 206 2.14 -11.79 -7.63
N ALA A 207 2.68 -12.83 -8.27
CA ALA A 207 1.88 -13.83 -8.98
C ALA A 207 0.87 -14.53 -8.04
N GLU A 208 1.28 -14.89 -6.83
CA GLU A 208 0.41 -15.49 -5.83
C GLU A 208 -0.75 -14.57 -5.43
N ILE A 209 -0.47 -13.29 -5.14
CA ILE A 209 -1.50 -12.32 -4.75
C ILE A 209 -2.47 -12.06 -5.90
N ARG A 210 -1.96 -11.92 -7.12
CA ARG A 210 -2.78 -11.79 -8.35
C ARG A 210 -3.69 -13.01 -8.54
N ALA A 211 -3.18 -14.22 -8.32
CA ALA A 211 -3.99 -15.44 -8.37
C ALA A 211 -5.08 -15.48 -7.29
N LYS A 212 -4.77 -15.04 -6.06
CA LYS A 212 -5.75 -14.91 -4.97
C LYS A 212 -6.85 -13.89 -5.26
N ALA A 213 -6.53 -12.82 -5.99
CA ALA A 213 -7.51 -11.84 -6.45
C ALA A 213 -8.42 -12.45 -7.55
N ALA A 214 -7.83 -13.12 -8.55
CA ALA A 214 -8.59 -13.87 -9.57
C ALA A 214 -9.55 -14.88 -8.96
N ALA A 215 -9.11 -15.65 -7.96
CA ALA A 215 -9.93 -16.63 -7.28
C ALA A 215 -11.16 -16.03 -6.55
N ARG A 216 -11.11 -14.73 -6.24
CA ARG A 216 -12.21 -13.94 -5.65
C ARG A 216 -13.10 -13.26 -6.69
N GLY A 217 -12.83 -13.47 -7.98
CA GLY A 217 -13.54 -12.83 -9.08
C GLY A 217 -13.06 -11.41 -9.40
N ARG A 218 -11.91 -10.99 -8.87
CA ARG A 218 -11.27 -9.73 -9.25
C ARG A 218 -10.39 -9.91 -10.47
N ASP A 219 -10.34 -8.89 -11.32
CA ASP A 219 -9.31 -8.79 -12.35
C ASP A 219 -7.93 -8.68 -11.67
N PRO A 220 -6.99 -9.62 -11.89
CA PRO A 220 -5.66 -9.55 -11.29
C PRO A 220 -4.88 -8.29 -11.67
N SER A 221 -5.15 -7.69 -12.82
CA SER A 221 -4.51 -6.46 -13.27
C SER A 221 -5.04 -5.19 -12.58
N SER A 222 -6.15 -5.33 -11.82
CA SER A 222 -6.68 -4.27 -10.95
C SER A 222 -5.84 -4.05 -9.68
N LEU A 223 -4.90 -4.96 -9.39
CA LEU A 223 -3.90 -4.81 -8.34
C LEU A 223 -2.61 -4.25 -8.92
N LYS A 224 -2.21 -3.06 -8.47
CA LYS A 224 -0.95 -2.41 -8.86
C LYS A 224 0.14 -2.69 -7.83
N PHE A 225 1.28 -3.21 -8.24
CA PHE A 225 2.39 -3.55 -7.35
C PHE A 225 3.48 -2.50 -7.43
N PHE A 226 3.93 -2.03 -6.27
CA PHE A 226 4.97 -1.02 -6.14
C PHE A 226 6.11 -1.56 -5.31
N VAL A 227 7.34 -1.56 -5.84
CA VAL A 227 8.53 -1.94 -5.06
C VAL A 227 9.24 -0.70 -4.53
N GLY A 228 9.71 -0.76 -3.28
CA GLY A 228 10.55 0.30 -2.71
C GLY A 228 11.91 0.31 -3.40
N ILE A 229 12.42 1.48 -3.77
CA ILE A 229 13.73 1.65 -4.43
C ILE A 229 14.36 2.99 -4.03
N THR A 230 15.69 3.00 -3.87
CA THR A 230 16.46 4.19 -3.45
C THR A 230 17.53 4.51 -4.50
N PRO A 231 17.17 5.09 -5.66
CA PRO A 231 18.13 5.33 -6.73
C PRO A 231 19.08 6.49 -6.40
N ILE A 232 20.34 6.37 -6.81
CA ILE A 232 21.34 7.44 -6.74
C ILE A 232 21.84 7.72 -8.16
N LEU A 233 21.39 8.84 -8.73
CA LEU A 233 21.64 9.17 -10.13
C LEU A 233 22.69 10.27 -10.29
N GLY A 234 23.49 10.17 -11.35
CA GLY A 234 24.34 11.24 -11.85
C GLY A 234 24.19 11.35 -13.37
N ARG A 235 24.56 12.49 -13.97
CA ARG A 235 24.62 12.59 -15.44
C ARG A 235 25.70 11.69 -16.00
N THR A 236 26.75 11.45 -15.23
CA THR A 236 27.77 10.45 -15.47
C THR A 236 27.84 9.45 -14.31
N LEU A 237 28.50 8.32 -14.55
CA LEU A 237 28.73 7.32 -13.52
C LEU A 237 29.61 7.86 -12.38
N GLU A 238 30.57 8.73 -12.70
CA GLU A 238 31.44 9.39 -11.72
C GLU A 238 30.63 10.31 -10.80
N GLU A 239 29.70 11.09 -11.35
CA GLU A 239 28.79 11.93 -10.55
C GLU A 239 27.91 11.07 -9.61
N ALA A 240 27.34 9.98 -10.12
CA ALA A 240 26.51 9.07 -9.34
C ALA A 240 27.31 8.43 -8.19
N ARG A 241 28.54 7.97 -8.48
CA ARG A 241 29.47 7.41 -7.48
C ARG A 241 29.89 8.44 -6.45
N ALA A 242 30.18 9.67 -6.86
CA ALA A 242 30.52 10.74 -5.93
C ALA A 242 29.37 11.05 -4.95
N LYS A 243 28.12 11.04 -5.45
CA LYS A 243 26.93 11.16 -4.58
C LYS A 243 26.79 9.98 -3.63
N TYR A 244 27.01 8.75 -4.10
CA TYR A 244 26.99 7.55 -3.26
C TYR A 244 28.06 7.59 -2.16
N GLU A 245 29.30 7.91 -2.50
CA GLU A 245 30.38 8.00 -1.50
C GLU A 245 30.09 9.09 -0.47
N ARG A 246 29.59 10.25 -0.90
CA ARG A 246 29.16 11.30 0.04
C ARG A 246 28.05 10.80 0.96
N ALA A 247 27.06 10.06 0.44
CA ALA A 247 26.00 9.48 1.27
C ALA A 247 26.59 8.49 2.29
N ARG A 248 27.51 7.63 1.85
CA ARG A 248 28.21 6.65 2.69
C ARG A 248 29.03 7.30 3.80
N GLU A 249 29.74 8.38 3.50
CA GLU A 249 30.51 9.16 4.49
C GLU A 249 29.61 9.82 5.55
N ASN A 250 28.36 10.13 5.22
CA ASN A 250 27.39 10.74 6.14
C ASN A 250 26.44 9.70 6.77
N ALA A 251 26.63 8.41 6.49
CA ALA A 251 25.77 7.35 7.00
C ALA A 251 26.04 7.12 8.50
N ASP A 252 25.00 7.29 9.33
CA ASP A 252 25.09 7.00 10.76
C ASP A 252 24.79 5.51 11.01
N VAL A 253 25.84 4.74 11.28
CA VAL A 253 25.78 3.32 11.63
C VAL A 253 24.87 3.08 12.82
N VAL A 254 24.93 3.92 13.86
CA VAL A 254 24.11 3.77 15.07
C VAL A 254 22.66 4.05 14.75
N GLY A 255 22.38 5.09 13.95
CA GLY A 255 21.04 5.38 13.44
C GLY A 255 20.46 4.22 12.63
N GLY A 256 21.23 3.64 11.71
CA GLY A 256 20.82 2.47 10.93
C GLY A 256 20.54 1.23 11.80
N LEU A 257 21.39 0.97 12.79
CA LEU A 257 21.18 -0.10 13.77
C LEU A 257 19.92 0.13 14.61
N ALA A 258 19.69 1.35 15.10
CA ALA A 258 18.48 1.69 15.84
C ALA A 258 17.21 1.45 15.01
N GLN A 259 17.25 1.76 13.71
CA GLN A 259 16.15 1.47 12.79
C GLN A 259 15.89 -0.04 12.66
N PHE A 260 16.93 -0.85 12.45
CA PHE A 260 16.80 -2.30 12.35
C PHE A 260 16.33 -2.94 13.65
N SER A 261 16.86 -2.49 14.79
CA SER A 261 16.40 -2.89 16.12
C SER A 261 14.93 -2.54 16.32
N GLY A 262 14.49 -1.37 15.82
CA GLY A 262 13.08 -1.02 15.76
C GLY A 262 12.25 -2.07 15.04
N TYR A 263 12.64 -2.46 13.83
CA TYR A 263 11.88 -3.41 12.99
C TYR A 263 11.84 -4.84 13.53
N THR A 264 12.95 -5.30 14.13
CA THR A 264 13.10 -6.70 14.54
C THR A 264 12.82 -6.92 16.02
N GLY A 265 12.87 -5.87 16.84
CA GLY A 265 12.86 -5.97 18.30
C GLY A 265 14.17 -6.47 18.90
N ILE A 266 15.19 -6.74 18.07
CA ILE A 266 16.51 -7.19 18.51
C ILE A 266 17.35 -5.97 18.86
N ASP A 267 17.75 -5.87 20.12
CA ASP A 267 18.64 -4.81 20.58
C ASP A 267 20.08 -5.10 20.14
N LEU A 268 20.53 -4.39 19.10
CA LEU A 268 21.84 -4.59 18.49
C LEU A 268 22.99 -3.89 19.23
N ALA A 269 22.70 -3.06 20.24
CA ALA A 269 23.73 -2.38 21.03
C ALA A 269 24.56 -3.35 21.89
N ARG A 270 24.06 -4.58 22.10
CA ARG A 270 24.78 -5.64 22.84
C ARG A 270 25.92 -6.29 22.07
N PHE A 271 25.99 -6.09 20.75
CA PHE A 271 27.01 -6.72 19.90
C PHE A 271 28.11 -5.72 19.55
N PRO A 272 29.40 -6.10 19.63
CA PRO A 272 30.50 -5.26 19.16
C PRO A 272 30.37 -4.96 17.66
N LEU A 273 30.59 -3.70 17.25
CA LEU A 273 30.31 -3.24 15.89
C LEU A 273 31.06 -3.99 14.78
N ASP A 274 32.28 -4.40 15.08
CA ASP A 274 33.22 -4.97 14.11
C ASP A 274 33.38 -6.49 14.23
N GLU A 275 32.64 -7.11 15.16
CA GLU A 275 32.65 -8.55 15.34
C GLU A 275 31.48 -9.17 14.58
N VAL A 276 31.72 -10.36 14.01
CA VAL A 276 30.66 -11.14 13.40
C VAL A 276 29.68 -11.52 14.52
N PHE A 277 28.41 -11.17 14.33
CA PHE A 277 27.37 -11.49 15.29
C PHE A 277 26.52 -12.64 14.75
N GLU A 278 26.14 -13.53 15.65
CA GLU A 278 25.08 -14.48 15.40
C GLU A 278 23.87 -14.06 16.21
N LEU A 279 22.72 -13.98 15.55
CA LEU A 279 21.45 -13.79 16.21
C LEU A 279 21.07 -15.14 16.86
N ARG A 280 21.59 -15.40 18.06
CA ARG A 280 21.20 -16.55 18.89
C ARG A 280 20.35 -16.05 20.05
N ASP A 281 19.27 -16.77 20.36
CA ASP A 281 18.46 -16.66 21.58
C ASP A 281 17.61 -15.37 21.72
N ALA A 282 17.21 -14.75 20.60
CA ALA A 282 16.28 -13.60 20.61
C ALA A 282 14.92 -13.99 20.02
N PRO A 283 13.77 -13.58 20.58
CA PRO A 283 12.47 -13.86 19.97
C PRO A 283 12.41 -13.33 18.51
N GLY A 284 12.33 -14.23 17.52
CA GLY A 284 12.35 -13.88 16.09
C GLY A 284 13.72 -13.96 15.39
N ASP A 285 14.74 -14.46 16.10
CA ASP A 285 16.10 -14.69 15.61
C ASP A 285 16.17 -15.53 14.32
N ASP A 286 15.48 -16.66 14.26
CA ASP A 286 15.47 -17.57 13.10
C ASP A 286 15.03 -16.86 11.81
N SER A 287 13.99 -16.03 11.91
CA SER A 287 13.44 -15.28 10.78
C SER A 287 14.37 -14.15 10.32
N THR A 288 15.04 -13.50 11.27
CA THR A 288 15.97 -12.39 10.98
C THR A 288 17.27 -12.93 10.41
N HIS A 289 17.77 -14.04 10.95
CA HIS A 289 18.96 -14.73 10.44
C HIS A 289 18.72 -15.20 8.99
N THR A 290 17.61 -15.90 8.75
CA THR A 290 17.21 -16.35 7.41
C THR A 290 17.07 -15.18 6.43
N PHE A 291 16.55 -14.04 6.89
CA PHE A 291 16.44 -12.84 6.07
C PHE A 291 17.83 -12.31 5.65
N LEU A 292 18.77 -12.19 6.59
CA LEU A 292 20.12 -11.69 6.33
C LEU A 292 20.93 -12.65 5.43
N GLU A 293 20.76 -13.97 5.58
CA GLU A 293 21.35 -14.97 4.68
C GLU A 293 20.79 -14.86 3.26
N ASN A 294 19.47 -14.75 3.13
CA ASN A 294 18.81 -14.59 1.83
C ASN A 294 19.22 -13.27 1.16
N PHE A 295 19.47 -12.21 1.94
CA PHE A 295 20.00 -10.95 1.42
C PHE A 295 21.40 -11.12 0.83
N ASN A 296 22.31 -11.78 1.55
CA ASN A 296 23.66 -12.09 1.05
C ASN A 296 23.60 -12.92 -0.23
N LYS A 297 22.77 -13.96 -0.25
CA LYS A 297 22.57 -14.81 -1.43
C LYS A 297 22.06 -14.02 -2.63
N ALA A 298 21.12 -13.10 -2.43
CA ALA A 298 20.53 -12.30 -3.51
C ALA A 298 21.47 -11.22 -4.05
N THR A 299 22.34 -10.66 -3.21
CA THR A 299 23.36 -9.68 -3.62
C THR A 299 24.63 -10.34 -4.18
N GLY A 300 24.78 -11.66 -4.04
CA GLY A 300 26.03 -12.35 -4.32
C GLY A 300 27.15 -11.99 -3.33
N ASN A 301 26.82 -11.38 -2.19
CA ASN A 301 27.79 -11.00 -1.17
C ASN A 301 28.08 -12.19 -0.24
N THR A 302 29.36 -12.51 -0.06
CA THR A 302 29.84 -13.63 0.77
C THR A 302 30.43 -13.18 2.10
N GLU A 303 30.53 -11.87 2.35
CA GLU A 303 31.05 -11.34 3.60
C GLU A 303 30.10 -11.66 4.76
N PRO A 304 30.64 -11.94 5.96
CA PRO A 304 29.81 -12.11 7.15
C PRO A 304 29.12 -10.80 7.53
N TRP A 305 28.04 -10.90 8.30
CA TRP A 305 27.38 -9.73 8.87
C TRP A 305 28.06 -9.29 10.16
N THR A 306 28.43 -8.02 10.22
CA THR A 306 28.80 -7.30 11.45
C THR A 306 27.74 -6.24 11.72
N PRO A 307 27.54 -5.78 12.98
CA PRO A 307 26.61 -4.69 13.24
C PRO A 307 27.00 -3.41 12.47
N ARG A 308 28.29 -3.14 12.23
CA ARG A 308 28.71 -2.00 11.38
C ARG A 308 28.12 -2.10 9.98
N ARG A 309 28.34 -3.24 9.31
CA ARG A 309 27.84 -3.45 7.94
C ARG A 309 26.31 -3.37 7.89
N LEU A 310 25.64 -3.95 8.88
CA LEU A 310 24.18 -3.87 9.00
C LEU A 310 23.70 -2.42 9.17
N GLY A 311 24.33 -1.67 10.07
CA GLY A 311 24.02 -0.25 10.29
C GLY A 311 24.24 0.60 9.04
N GLU A 312 25.37 0.41 8.34
CA GLU A 312 25.67 1.10 7.08
C GLU A 312 24.65 0.76 5.98
N THR A 313 24.30 -0.52 5.84
CA THR A 313 23.27 -0.97 4.88
C THR A 313 21.93 -0.30 5.16
N MET A 314 21.52 -0.27 6.44
CA MET A 314 20.28 0.36 6.87
C MET A 314 20.27 1.88 6.67
N ALA A 315 21.39 2.53 6.95
CA ALA A 315 21.55 3.97 6.74
C ALA A 315 21.56 4.36 5.25
N LEU A 316 21.87 3.43 4.34
CA LEU A 316 21.98 3.67 2.90
C LEU A 316 20.90 2.95 2.08
N GLY A 317 19.63 3.22 2.41
CA GLY A 317 18.48 2.72 1.64
C GLY A 317 17.91 1.38 2.13
N GLY A 318 18.54 0.76 3.13
CA GLY A 318 18.05 -0.47 3.75
C GLY A 318 18.11 -1.66 2.80
N PHE A 319 17.13 -2.55 2.92
CA PHE A 319 17.08 -3.79 2.13
C PHE A 319 16.27 -3.66 0.83
N HIS A 320 16.13 -2.44 0.33
CA HIS A 320 15.55 -2.15 -0.98
C HIS A 320 16.65 -2.07 -2.04
N PRO A 321 16.32 -2.24 -3.33
CA PRO A 321 17.27 -1.98 -4.40
C PRO A 321 17.73 -0.51 -4.32
N ALA A 322 19.02 -0.27 -4.46
CA ALA A 322 19.62 1.06 -4.41
C ALA A 322 20.60 1.24 -5.58
N PRO A 323 20.10 1.28 -6.83
CA PRO A 323 20.98 1.36 -8.00
C PRO A 323 21.71 2.70 -8.03
N VAL A 324 23.01 2.65 -8.34
CA VAL A 324 23.88 3.83 -8.50
C VAL A 324 24.33 3.89 -9.95
N GLY A 325 23.99 4.95 -10.69
CA GLY A 325 24.38 5.05 -12.10
C GLY A 325 23.83 6.23 -12.87
N THR A 326 23.96 6.16 -14.19
CA THR A 326 23.33 7.11 -15.13
C THR A 326 21.83 6.83 -15.27
N PRO A 327 21.05 7.75 -15.87
CA PRO A 327 19.62 7.51 -16.12
C PRO A 327 19.34 6.22 -16.89
N GLU A 328 20.17 5.88 -17.88
CA GLU A 328 20.03 4.67 -18.66
C GLU A 328 20.23 3.42 -17.81
N MET A 329 21.29 3.39 -17.00
CA MET A 329 21.58 2.25 -16.11
C MET A 329 20.47 2.04 -15.07
N VAL A 330 19.96 3.12 -14.48
CA VAL A 330 18.88 3.02 -13.49
C VAL A 330 17.55 2.66 -14.19
N ALA A 331 17.29 3.15 -15.39
CA ALA A 331 16.12 2.76 -16.18
C ALA A 331 16.18 1.28 -16.59
N ASP A 332 17.37 0.71 -16.86
CA ASP A 332 17.54 -0.72 -17.12
C ASP A 332 17.07 -1.55 -15.91
N VAL A 333 17.45 -1.15 -14.69
CA VAL A 333 16.97 -1.79 -13.45
C VAL A 333 15.45 -1.70 -13.33
N PHE A 334 14.86 -0.53 -13.58
CA PHE A 334 13.40 -0.38 -13.54
C PHE A 334 12.71 -1.30 -14.56
N GLU A 335 13.24 -1.40 -15.78
CA GLU A 335 12.71 -2.27 -16.83
C GLU A 335 12.86 -3.77 -16.49
N GLU A 336 13.96 -4.18 -15.85
CA GLU A 336 14.17 -5.53 -15.33
C GLU A 336 13.07 -5.91 -14.32
N TRP A 337 12.81 -5.06 -13.33
CA TRP A 337 11.75 -5.27 -12.34
C TRP A 337 10.35 -5.40 -12.98
N ILE A 338 10.04 -4.59 -13.98
CA ILE A 338 8.77 -4.66 -14.70
C ILE A 338 8.65 -6.00 -15.43
N ASN A 339 9.70 -6.41 -16.14
CA ASN A 339 9.67 -7.59 -17.00
C ASN A 339 9.71 -8.90 -16.21
N GLU A 340 10.49 -8.94 -15.13
CA GLU A 340 10.73 -10.17 -14.37
C GLU A 340 9.79 -10.36 -13.18
N ALA A 341 9.40 -9.27 -12.52
CA ALA A 341 8.53 -9.32 -11.33
C ALA A 341 7.10 -8.86 -11.57
N ASP A 342 6.75 -8.36 -12.77
CA ASP A 342 5.43 -7.82 -13.10
C ASP A 342 4.99 -6.67 -12.16
N VAL A 343 5.93 -5.83 -11.73
CA VAL A 343 5.60 -4.61 -10.97
C VAL A 343 4.89 -3.58 -11.85
N ASP A 344 4.07 -2.73 -11.24
CA ASP A 344 3.34 -1.64 -11.89
C ASP A 344 3.92 -0.26 -11.54
N GLY A 345 4.92 -0.21 -10.66
CA GLY A 345 5.50 1.05 -10.21
C GLY A 345 6.55 0.89 -9.12
N PHE A 346 7.00 2.04 -8.63
CA PHE A 346 8.05 2.12 -7.63
C PHE A 346 7.70 3.14 -6.55
N ASN A 347 7.97 2.78 -5.31
CA ASN A 347 8.01 3.69 -4.18
C ASN A 347 9.44 4.24 -4.08
N ILE A 348 9.64 5.48 -4.51
CA ILE A 348 10.93 6.16 -4.51
C ILE A 348 11.23 6.65 -3.08
N ALA A 349 12.20 6.00 -2.44
CA ALA A 349 12.83 6.47 -1.23
C ALA A 349 13.99 7.43 -1.58
N TYR A 350 14.41 8.24 -0.61
CA TYR A 350 15.44 9.25 -0.81
C TYR A 350 16.66 9.03 0.07
N VAL A 351 17.81 9.48 -0.44
CA VAL A 351 19.05 9.67 0.34
C VAL A 351 19.16 11.11 0.79
N THR A 352 18.76 12.06 -0.07
CA THR A 352 18.69 13.48 0.25
C THR A 352 17.36 14.06 -0.24
N SER A 353 16.79 14.99 0.51
CA SER A 353 15.60 15.73 0.12
C SER A 353 15.94 17.22 -0.03
N PRO A 354 15.57 17.89 -1.14
CA PRO A 354 14.82 17.35 -2.29
C PRO A 354 15.68 16.63 -3.36
N GLY A 355 17.01 16.58 -3.18
CA GLY A 355 17.96 16.21 -4.25
C GLY A 355 17.69 14.87 -4.95
N THR A 356 17.34 13.80 -4.21
CA THR A 356 17.01 12.51 -4.83
C THR A 356 15.77 12.61 -5.73
N PHE A 357 14.77 13.38 -5.32
CA PHE A 357 13.55 13.57 -6.12
C PHE A 357 13.81 14.41 -7.36
N GLU A 358 14.62 15.46 -7.25
CA GLU A 358 15.06 16.25 -8.40
C GLU A 358 15.81 15.39 -9.42
N ASP A 359 16.72 14.54 -8.97
CA ASP A 359 17.44 13.62 -9.85
C ASP A 359 16.49 12.65 -10.58
N VAL A 360 15.50 12.08 -9.88
CA VAL A 360 14.50 11.21 -10.51
C VAL A 360 13.66 11.98 -11.53
N VAL A 361 13.24 13.20 -11.23
CA VAL A 361 12.39 14.00 -12.12
C VAL A 361 13.16 14.53 -13.33
N PHE A 362 14.38 15.04 -13.14
CA PHE A 362 15.14 15.70 -14.20
C PHE A 362 16.06 14.78 -14.98
N LEU A 363 16.49 13.65 -14.41
CA LEU A 363 17.40 12.71 -15.06
C LEU A 363 16.69 11.41 -15.45
N LEU A 364 16.02 10.73 -14.51
CA LEU A 364 15.44 9.41 -14.77
C LEU A 364 14.15 9.46 -15.60
N ARG A 365 13.19 10.32 -15.23
CA ARG A 365 11.89 10.41 -15.91
C ARG A 365 12.02 10.61 -17.43
N PRO A 366 12.85 11.54 -17.95
CA PRO A 366 13.02 11.70 -19.40
C PRO A 366 13.43 10.41 -20.10
N GLU A 367 14.31 9.61 -19.49
CA GLU A 367 14.73 8.31 -20.04
C GLU A 367 13.60 7.28 -19.97
N LEU A 368 12.83 7.22 -18.87
CA LEU A 368 11.66 6.34 -18.76
C LEU A 368 10.58 6.68 -19.79
N VAL A 369 10.32 7.97 -20.04
CA VAL A 369 9.39 8.45 -21.08
C VAL A 369 9.89 8.04 -22.46
N LYS A 370 11.17 8.28 -22.77
CA LYS A 370 11.80 7.90 -24.04
C LYS A 370 11.69 6.40 -24.32
N ARG A 371 11.73 5.56 -23.28
CA ARG A 371 11.57 4.09 -23.36
C ARG A 371 10.11 3.63 -23.44
N GLY A 372 9.15 4.53 -23.32
CA GLY A 372 7.71 4.23 -23.26
C GLY A 372 7.27 3.57 -21.95
N LEU A 373 8.09 3.65 -20.90
CA LEU A 373 7.81 3.09 -19.57
C LEU A 373 7.05 4.08 -18.68
N MET A 374 7.13 5.38 -18.95
CA MET A 374 6.39 6.40 -18.20
C MET A 374 5.60 7.29 -19.15
N TRP A 375 4.46 7.78 -18.67
CA TRP A 375 3.63 8.75 -19.37
C TRP A 375 4.30 10.14 -19.43
N GLU A 376 4.06 10.88 -20.51
CA GLU A 376 4.48 12.28 -20.63
C GLU A 376 3.62 13.19 -19.76
N GLU A 377 2.30 13.00 -19.85
CA GLU A 377 1.28 13.68 -19.07
C GLU A 377 0.34 12.67 -18.42
N TYR A 378 -0.35 13.07 -17.37
CA TYR A 378 -1.40 12.25 -16.77
C TYR A 378 -2.44 11.85 -17.81
N ASP A 379 -2.95 10.61 -17.75
CA ASP A 379 -4.00 10.16 -18.67
C ASP A 379 -5.29 10.98 -18.50
N PHE A 380 -5.61 11.38 -17.25
CA PHE A 380 -6.73 12.25 -16.93
C PHE A 380 -6.23 13.41 -16.04
N PRO A 381 -5.64 14.46 -16.62
CA PRO A 381 -5.21 15.62 -15.87
C PRO A 381 -6.38 16.27 -15.11
N GLY A 382 -6.23 16.48 -13.80
CA GLY A 382 -7.33 16.94 -12.93
C GLY A 382 -8.42 15.90 -12.64
N GLY A 383 -8.30 14.68 -13.17
CA GLY A 383 -9.13 13.54 -12.79
C GLY A 383 -8.74 12.99 -11.41
N THR A 384 -9.54 12.06 -10.91
CA THR A 384 -9.29 11.40 -9.62
C THR A 384 -8.02 10.54 -9.67
N LEU A 385 -7.48 10.21 -8.49
CA LEU A 385 -6.33 9.32 -8.37
C LEU A 385 -6.64 7.94 -8.94
N ARG A 386 -7.85 7.42 -8.70
CA ARG A 386 -8.28 6.12 -9.22
C ARG A 386 -8.35 6.07 -10.75
N GLU A 387 -8.88 7.11 -11.39
CA GLU A 387 -8.91 7.22 -12.87
C GLU A 387 -7.48 7.15 -13.43
N ASN A 388 -6.56 7.94 -12.89
CA ASN A 388 -5.16 7.97 -13.33
C ASN A 388 -4.40 6.68 -13.00
N LEU A 389 -4.70 6.03 -11.87
CA LEU A 389 -4.08 4.75 -11.49
C LEU A 389 -4.48 3.62 -12.44
N TYR A 390 -5.75 3.60 -12.88
CA TYR A 390 -6.24 2.56 -13.78
C TYR A 390 -6.08 2.90 -15.25
N GLY A 391 -5.90 4.17 -15.61
CA GLY A 391 -5.94 4.60 -17.01
C GLY A 391 -7.33 4.43 -17.62
N VAL A 392 -8.40 4.52 -16.80
CA VAL A 392 -9.80 4.35 -17.24
C VAL A 392 -10.61 5.59 -16.88
N GLU A 393 -11.12 6.27 -17.91
CA GLU A 393 -11.95 7.47 -17.75
C GLU A 393 -13.23 7.13 -16.98
N GLY A 394 -13.61 7.95 -16.00
CA GLY A 394 -14.83 7.75 -15.23
C GLY A 394 -14.74 6.65 -14.16
N GLN A 395 -13.62 5.92 -14.03
CA GLN A 395 -13.40 4.95 -12.93
C GLN A 395 -13.10 5.67 -11.60
N LYS A 396 -14.02 6.52 -11.14
CA LYS A 396 -13.87 7.33 -9.92
C LYS A 396 -14.12 6.54 -8.66
N HIS A 397 -15.10 5.63 -8.69
CA HIS A 397 -15.48 4.78 -7.57
C HIS A 397 -14.79 3.41 -7.65
N LEU A 398 -14.96 2.59 -6.60
CA LEU A 398 -14.51 1.20 -6.60
C LEU A 398 -15.08 0.42 -7.80
N ARG A 399 -14.21 -0.36 -8.46
CA ARG A 399 -14.61 -1.26 -9.56
C ARG A 399 -15.67 -2.26 -9.11
N GLU A 400 -16.52 -2.71 -10.03
CA GLU A 400 -17.61 -3.65 -9.73
C GLU A 400 -17.13 -4.99 -9.14
N ASP A 401 -15.91 -5.41 -9.48
CA ASP A 401 -15.28 -6.61 -8.98
C ASP A 401 -14.63 -6.42 -7.59
N HIS A 402 -14.49 -5.19 -7.11
CA HIS A 402 -13.90 -4.89 -5.81
C HIS A 402 -14.86 -5.26 -4.67
N TYR A 403 -14.33 -5.83 -3.58
CA TYR A 403 -15.15 -6.27 -2.45
C TYR A 403 -15.98 -5.12 -1.83
N GLY A 404 -15.38 -3.93 -1.69
CA GLY A 404 -16.05 -2.73 -1.20
C GLY A 404 -17.24 -2.26 -2.07
N HIS A 405 -17.28 -2.58 -3.37
CA HIS A 405 -18.40 -2.21 -4.25
C HIS A 405 -19.72 -2.86 -3.83
N LYS A 406 -19.66 -4.02 -3.16
CA LYS A 406 -20.85 -4.71 -2.64
C LYS A 406 -21.59 -3.88 -1.58
N PHE A 407 -20.92 -2.92 -0.94
CA PHE A 407 -21.51 -2.05 0.08
C PHE A 407 -22.25 -0.85 -0.49
N LYS A 408 -22.45 -0.74 -1.81
CA LYS A 408 -23.19 0.38 -2.40
C LYS A 408 -24.57 0.56 -1.76
N PHE A 409 -25.02 1.81 -1.70
CA PHE A 409 -26.33 2.17 -1.14
C PHE A 409 -27.44 1.26 -1.69
N GLY A 410 -28.27 0.71 -0.80
CA GLY A 410 -29.37 -0.18 -1.14
C GLY A 410 -29.02 -1.66 -1.39
N SER A 411 -27.74 -2.06 -1.36
CA SER A 411 -27.37 -3.46 -1.65
C SER A 411 -27.79 -4.48 -0.59
N GLY A 412 -27.91 -4.05 0.67
CA GLY A 412 -28.16 -4.94 1.82
C GLY A 412 -26.99 -5.85 2.19
N PHE A 413 -25.82 -5.65 1.61
CA PHE A 413 -24.63 -6.44 1.93
C PHE A 413 -24.02 -5.98 3.28
N GLU A 414 -23.87 -6.92 4.22
CA GLU A 414 -23.42 -6.62 5.58
C GLU A 414 -21.93 -6.88 5.82
N GLY A 415 -21.22 -7.48 4.86
CA GLY A 415 -19.84 -7.95 4.99
C GLY A 415 -19.75 -9.47 5.08
N ASP A 416 -18.58 -10.02 4.73
CA ASP A 416 -18.26 -11.43 4.92
C ASP A 416 -17.97 -11.69 6.42
N THR A 417 -18.28 -12.89 6.90
CA THR A 417 -17.94 -13.23 8.30
C THR A 417 -16.43 -13.37 8.47
N ILE A 418 -15.92 -13.16 9.69
CA ILE A 418 -14.51 -13.37 10.02
C ILE A 418 -14.09 -14.81 9.69
N GLU A 419 -14.98 -15.78 9.92
CA GLU A 419 -14.75 -17.19 9.58
C GLU A 419 -14.64 -17.37 8.07
N THR A 420 -15.43 -16.66 7.27
CA THR A 420 -15.35 -16.68 5.81
C THR A 420 -14.02 -16.08 5.34
N PHE A 421 -13.62 -14.94 5.88
CA PHE A 421 -12.33 -14.31 5.60
C PHE A 421 -11.15 -15.25 5.95
N LYS A 422 -11.22 -15.91 7.11
CA LYS A 422 -10.22 -16.91 7.54
C LYS A 422 -10.30 -18.21 6.74
N ALA A 423 -11.47 -18.65 6.28
CA ALA A 423 -11.63 -19.92 5.56
C ALA A 423 -11.05 -19.87 4.15
N LEU A 424 -11.03 -18.69 3.51
CA LEU A 424 -10.35 -18.50 2.23
C LEU A 424 -8.84 -18.81 2.31
N GLU A 425 -8.24 -18.78 3.50
CA GLU A 425 -6.87 -19.23 3.75
C GLU A 425 -6.66 -20.73 3.41
N LYS A 426 -7.66 -21.57 3.69
CA LYS A 426 -7.54 -23.04 3.62
C LYS A 426 -7.84 -23.59 2.23
N VAL A 427 -8.77 -22.97 1.51
CA VAL A 427 -9.20 -23.45 0.18
C VAL A 427 -8.06 -23.37 -0.84
N TYR A 428 -7.15 -22.38 -0.73
CA TYR A 428 -6.10 -22.15 -1.72
C TYR A 428 -4.71 -22.65 -1.31
N ALA A 429 -4.54 -23.17 -0.08
CA ALA A 429 -3.32 -23.83 0.35
C ALA A 429 -3.21 -25.28 -0.19
N ASP A 430 -4.34 -25.92 -0.49
CA ASP A 430 -4.37 -27.27 -1.09
C ASP A 430 -4.14 -27.25 -2.61
N ASP A 431 -4.49 -26.16 -3.30
CA ASP A 431 -4.39 -26.06 -4.76
C ASP A 431 -2.98 -25.67 -5.27
N SER A 432 -2.08 -25.16 -4.40
CA SER A 432 -0.68 -24.90 -4.77
C SER A 432 0.19 -26.17 -4.84
N LYS A 433 -0.38 -27.34 -4.51
CA LYS A 433 0.23 -28.67 -4.72
C LYS A 433 -0.29 -29.31 -6.01
N GLY A 434 -0.13 -28.62 -7.15
CA GLY A 434 -0.19 -29.24 -8.48
C GLY A 434 -1.36 -30.18 -8.77
N GLY A 435 -2.59 -29.70 -8.63
CA GLY A 435 -3.79 -30.42 -9.06
C GLY A 435 -4.57 -29.60 -10.09
N LYS A 436 -4.82 -30.16 -11.29
CA LYS A 436 -5.64 -29.51 -12.32
C LYS A 436 -6.98 -29.05 -11.73
N LEU A 437 -7.36 -27.79 -12.03
CA LEU A 437 -8.68 -27.21 -11.79
C LEU A 437 -9.77 -28.22 -12.17
N ASN A 438 -10.58 -28.63 -11.20
CA ASN A 438 -11.74 -29.51 -11.43
C ASN A 438 -13.01 -28.68 -11.18
N ASP A 439 -13.72 -28.35 -12.27
CA ASP A 439 -14.94 -27.51 -12.29
C ASP A 439 -16.05 -27.96 -11.32
N ALA A 440 -15.99 -29.20 -10.84
CA ALA A 440 -16.91 -29.75 -9.85
C ALA A 440 -16.84 -29.09 -8.46
N LYS A 441 -15.66 -28.64 -8.00
CA LYS A 441 -15.50 -28.02 -6.66
C LYS A 441 -16.06 -26.59 -6.60
N ILE A 442 -15.92 -25.83 -7.69
CA ILE A 442 -16.47 -24.47 -7.83
C ILE A 442 -18.02 -24.50 -7.82
N ASN A 443 -18.61 -25.50 -8.49
CA ASN A 443 -20.07 -25.67 -8.52
C ASN A 443 -20.65 -26.17 -7.19
N GLY A 444 -19.88 -26.93 -6.39
CA GLY A 444 -20.29 -27.36 -5.05
C GLY A 444 -20.39 -26.21 -4.04
N ALA A 445 -19.47 -25.24 -4.11
CA ALA A 445 -19.52 -24.04 -3.26
C ALA A 445 -20.62 -23.05 -3.68
N LYS A 446 -20.92 -22.96 -4.99
CA LYS A 446 -22.05 -22.15 -5.51
C LYS A 446 -23.41 -22.74 -5.15
N ARG A 447 -23.58 -24.07 -5.15
CA ARG A 447 -24.86 -24.71 -4.72
C ARG A 447 -25.17 -24.52 -3.24
N LYS A 448 -24.18 -24.52 -2.35
CA LYS A 448 -24.43 -24.22 -0.93
C LYS A 448 -24.89 -22.78 -0.68
N ARG A 449 -24.61 -21.83 -1.58
CA ARG A 449 -25.15 -20.47 -1.52
C ARG A 449 -26.60 -20.35 -1.97
N SER A 450 -27.07 -21.19 -2.90
CA SER A 450 -28.48 -21.18 -3.33
C SER A 450 -29.41 -21.82 -2.31
N ASP A 451 -28.94 -22.83 -1.57
CA ASP A 451 -29.78 -23.55 -0.60
C ASP A 451 -30.06 -22.73 0.67
N CYS A 452 -29.24 -21.72 0.98
CA CYS A 452 -29.50 -20.78 2.09
C CYS A 452 -30.44 -19.63 1.71
N GLN A 453 -30.78 -19.43 0.43
CA GLN A 453 -31.73 -18.40 -0.03
C GLN A 453 -33.14 -18.95 -0.29
N ALA A 454 -33.39 -20.24 -0.07
CA ALA A 454 -34.66 -20.90 -0.35
C ALA A 454 -35.46 -21.33 0.89
N GLN A 455 -35.03 -20.92 2.09
CA GLN A 455 -35.79 -21.10 3.33
C GLN A 455 -36.13 -19.73 3.92
N ASP A 456 -37.05 -19.03 3.26
CA ASP A 456 -37.98 -18.08 3.86
C ASP A 456 -38.95 -17.62 2.74
N LYS A 457 -40.02 -18.39 2.58
CA LYS A 457 -41.27 -18.00 1.95
C LYS A 457 -42.42 -18.38 2.86
#